data_AF-A0A453D4W2-F1
#
_entry.id   AF-A0A453D4W2-F1
#
_cell.length_a   1.000
_cell.length_b   1.000
_cell.length_c   1.000
_cell.angle_alpha   90.00
_cell.angle_beta   90.00
_cell.angle_gamma   90.00
#
_symmetry.space_group_name_H-M   'P 1'
#
loop_
_entity.id
_entity.type
_entity.pdbx_description
1 polymer ?
#
loop_
_entity_poly.entity_id
_entity_poly.type
_entity_poly.pdbx_seq_one_letter_code
_entity_poly.pdbx_strand_id
1 'polypeptide(L)'
;MAMATSSAYPPPPPFYRLYKDFEQDPSSAPEPPPPIEGSYQLFGATYTTDVVLPSLEDQGVRQLYPKGPDIDFKKELRTLNRELQLHILELADILVERPSQYARRVEDISLIFKNLHHLLNSLRPHQV
;
A
#
# COMPACT_ATOMS: atom_id res chain seq x y z
N MET A 1 -28.55 -30.42 -23.51
CA MET A 1 -27.45 -30.12 -22.58
C MET A 1 -26.64 -28.99 -23.21
N ALA A 2 -26.85 -27.75 -22.79
CA ALA A 2 -26.21 -26.59 -23.42
C ALA A 2 -24.78 -26.43 -22.88
N MET A 3 -23.80 -26.51 -23.78
CA MET A 3 -22.39 -26.23 -23.50
C MET A 3 -22.26 -24.76 -23.09
N ALA A 4 -21.95 -24.51 -21.81
CA ALA A 4 -21.60 -23.19 -21.35
C ALA A 4 -20.21 -22.84 -21.93
N THR A 5 -20.19 -21.96 -22.93
CA THR A 5 -18.95 -21.35 -23.42
C THR A 5 -18.42 -20.44 -22.31
N SER A 6 -17.50 -20.93 -21.48
CA SER A 6 -16.85 -20.13 -20.45
C SER A 6 -15.89 -19.15 -21.14
N SER A 7 -16.24 -17.86 -21.15
CA SER A 7 -15.34 -16.77 -21.52
C SER A 7 -14.18 -16.69 -20.52
N ALA A 8 -12.96 -16.37 -21.00
CA ALA A 8 -11.77 -16.18 -20.16
C ALA A 8 -11.82 -14.88 -19.32
N TYR A 9 -12.69 -13.94 -19.67
CA TYR A 9 -12.84 -12.65 -19.00
C TYR A 9 -14.28 -12.38 -18.60
N PRO A 10 -14.51 -11.62 -17.51
CA PRO A 10 -15.85 -11.22 -17.12
C PRO A 10 -16.50 -10.39 -18.22
N PRO A 11 -17.83 -10.47 -18.40
CA PRO A 11 -18.54 -9.59 -19.30
C PRO A 11 -18.37 -8.12 -18.86
N PRO A 12 -18.44 -7.17 -19.81
CA PRO A 12 -18.37 -5.76 -19.46
C PRO A 12 -19.49 -5.36 -18.48
N PRO A 13 -19.26 -4.36 -17.61
CA PRO A 13 -20.31 -3.86 -16.72
C PRO A 13 -21.56 -3.45 -17.49
N PRO A 14 -22.78 -3.70 -16.96
CA PRO A 14 -24.04 -3.49 -17.69
C PRO A 14 -24.30 -2.02 -18.09
N PHE A 15 -23.52 -1.09 -17.53
CA PHE A 15 -23.57 0.34 -17.84
C PHE A 15 -23.35 0.67 -19.31
N TYR A 16 -22.72 -0.22 -20.11
CA TYR A 16 -22.59 -0.03 -21.56
C TYR A 16 -23.96 0.16 -22.25
N ARG A 17 -25.04 -0.40 -21.70
CA ARG A 17 -26.40 -0.29 -22.24
C ARG A 17 -27.02 1.11 -22.10
N LEU A 18 -26.44 1.95 -21.25
CA LEU A 18 -26.87 3.33 -21.06
C LEU A 18 -26.40 4.23 -22.22
N TYR A 19 -25.38 3.81 -22.96
CA TYR A 19 -24.87 4.53 -24.13
C TYR A 19 -25.67 4.12 -25.36
N LYS A 20 -26.46 5.06 -25.90
CA LYS A 20 -27.23 4.89 -27.14
C LYS A 20 -26.59 5.72 -28.27
N ASP A 21 -27.33 6.67 -28.81
CA ASP A 21 -26.99 7.40 -30.03
C ASP A 21 -26.12 8.63 -29.73
N PHE A 22 -24.93 8.42 -29.17
CA PHE A 22 -23.99 9.51 -28.87
C PHE A 22 -23.64 10.35 -30.11
N GLU A 23 -23.61 9.73 -31.30
CA GLU A 23 -23.37 10.43 -32.57
C GLU A 23 -24.49 11.41 -32.94
N GLN A 24 -25.72 11.17 -32.49
CA GLN A 24 -26.90 11.99 -32.81
C GLN A 24 -27.22 12.98 -31.68
N ASP A 25 -27.03 12.55 -30.44
CA ASP A 25 -27.24 13.34 -29.23
C ASP A 25 -26.11 13.07 -28.23
N PRO A 26 -25.12 13.97 -28.13
CA PRO A 26 -24.03 13.85 -27.16
C PRO A 26 -24.48 13.83 -25.70
N SER A 27 -25.70 14.30 -25.39
CA SER A 27 -26.30 14.25 -24.05
C SER A 27 -26.97 12.92 -23.72
N SER A 28 -27.08 12.01 -24.69
CA SER A 28 -27.65 10.67 -24.50
C SER A 28 -26.76 9.72 -23.67
N ALA A 29 -25.48 10.07 -23.49
CA ALA A 29 -24.56 9.34 -22.63
C ALA A 29 -24.71 9.80 -21.16
N PRO A 30 -24.77 8.87 -20.20
CA PRO A 30 -24.79 9.24 -18.79
C PRO A 30 -23.49 9.93 -18.39
N GLU A 31 -23.59 10.93 -17.52
CA GLU A 31 -22.43 11.53 -16.86
C GLU A 31 -21.69 10.48 -16.01
N PRO A 32 -20.36 10.62 -15.85
CA PRO A 32 -19.62 9.73 -14.96
C PRO A 32 -20.19 9.80 -13.54
N PRO A 33 -20.14 8.68 -12.78
CA PRO A 33 -20.57 8.70 -11.39
C PRO A 33 -19.75 9.73 -10.59
N PRO A 34 -20.35 10.36 -9.57
CA PRO A 34 -19.63 11.30 -8.73
C PRO A 34 -18.44 10.59 -8.05
N PRO A 35 -17.35 11.32 -7.72
CA PRO A 35 -16.27 10.77 -6.93
C PRO A 35 -16.79 10.15 -5.64
N ILE A 36 -16.26 8.98 -5.29
CA ILE A 36 -16.58 8.33 -4.02
C ILE A 36 -15.98 9.20 -2.91
N GLU A 37 -16.75 9.47 -1.86
CA GLU A 37 -16.27 10.07 -0.61
C GLU A 37 -16.25 9.01 0.49
N GLY A 38 -15.17 8.97 1.28
CA GLY A 38 -14.97 7.99 2.36
C GLY A 38 -14.19 6.75 1.93
N SER A 39 -14.58 5.59 2.46
CA SER A 39 -13.84 4.34 2.27
C SER A 39 -14.19 3.60 0.98
N TYR A 40 -13.19 3.14 0.23
CA TYR A 40 -13.34 2.35 -1.00
C TYR A 40 -12.40 1.15 -1.01
N GLN A 41 -12.76 0.11 -1.75
CA GLN A 41 -11.91 -1.09 -1.92
C GLN A 41 -11.11 -0.97 -3.21
N LEU A 42 -9.79 -1.17 -3.12
CA LEU A 42 -8.90 -1.20 -4.28
C LEU A 42 -7.85 -2.30 -4.07
N PHE A 43 -7.71 -3.20 -5.05
CA PHE A 43 -6.74 -4.32 -5.00
C PHE A 43 -6.77 -5.17 -3.71
N GLY A 44 -7.95 -5.33 -3.09
CA GLY A 44 -8.11 -6.10 -1.86
C GLY A 44 -7.75 -5.36 -0.57
N ALA A 45 -7.51 -4.05 -0.64
CA ALA A 45 -7.31 -3.19 0.53
C ALA A 45 -8.36 -2.08 0.58
N THR A 46 -8.76 -1.72 1.81
CA THR A 46 -9.64 -0.57 2.07
C THR A 46 -8.79 0.70 2.08
N TYR A 47 -9.13 1.66 1.23
CA TYR A 47 -8.56 3.00 1.18
C TYR A 47 -9.60 4.02 1.61
N THR A 48 -9.16 5.22 1.99
CA THR A 48 -10.02 6.37 2.25
C THR A 48 -9.67 7.50 1.28
N THR A 49 -10.64 8.35 0.98
CA THR A 49 -10.45 9.58 0.21
C THR A 49 -9.68 10.63 0.99
N ASP A 50 -9.63 10.51 2.33
CA ASP A 50 -8.85 11.39 3.17
C ASP A 50 -7.35 11.10 3.00
N VAL A 51 -6.55 12.15 2.74
CA VAL A 51 -5.09 12.02 2.63
C VAL A 51 -4.48 12.01 4.04
N VAL A 52 -4.85 11.01 4.83
CA VAL A 52 -4.27 10.77 6.15
C VAL A 52 -3.39 9.53 6.06
N LEU A 53 -2.12 9.69 6.43
CA LEU A 53 -1.22 8.56 6.55
C LEU A 53 -1.65 7.71 7.76
N PRO A 54 -2.13 6.47 7.57
CA PRO A 54 -2.51 5.62 8.68
C PRO A 54 -1.31 5.35 9.59
N SER A 55 -1.56 5.20 10.89
CA SER A 55 -0.50 4.86 11.83
C SER A 55 0.05 3.45 11.54
N LEU A 56 1.26 3.15 12.00
CA LEU A 56 1.81 1.79 11.90
C LEU A 56 0.97 0.79 12.70
N GLU A 57 0.39 1.22 13.83
CA GLU A 57 -0.37 0.33 14.71
C GLU A 57 -1.69 -0.10 14.08
N ASP A 58 -2.36 0.80 13.34
CA ASP A 58 -3.56 0.47 12.56
C ASP A 58 -3.27 -0.55 11.45
N GLN A 59 -2.01 -0.61 11.00
CA GLN A 59 -1.53 -1.58 10.01
C GLN A 59 -1.02 -2.88 10.67
N GLY A 60 -1.13 -3.02 11.99
CA GLY A 60 -0.59 -4.16 12.74
C GLY A 60 0.94 -4.21 12.78
N VAL A 61 1.60 -3.06 12.58
CA VAL A 61 3.06 -2.95 12.55
C VAL A 61 3.55 -2.26 13.81
N ARG A 62 4.58 -2.81 14.44
CA ARG A 62 5.22 -2.17 15.60
C ARG A 62 6.03 -0.94 15.15
N GLN A 63 5.80 0.18 15.82
CA GLN A 63 6.60 1.39 15.64
C GLN A 63 7.93 1.29 16.39
N LEU A 64 9.03 1.64 15.72
CA LEU A 64 10.41 1.54 16.23
C LEU A 64 11.03 2.88 16.63
N TYR A 65 10.37 3.99 16.32
CA TYR A 65 10.81 5.35 16.66
C TYR A 65 9.83 6.01 17.66
N PRO A 66 10.23 7.08 18.38
CA PRO A 66 9.40 7.72 19.40
C PRO A 66 8.03 8.19 18.86
N LYS A 67 7.00 8.05 19.69
CA LYS A 67 5.67 8.64 19.44
C LYS A 67 5.68 10.08 19.96
N GLY A 68 5.35 11.06 19.12
CA GLY A 68 5.22 12.44 19.54
C GLY A 68 5.19 13.43 18.38
N PRO A 69 4.88 14.71 18.66
CA PRO A 69 4.88 15.76 17.63
C PRO A 69 6.29 16.22 17.23
N ASP A 70 7.30 15.99 18.08
CA ASP A 70 8.68 16.46 17.89
C ASP A 70 9.62 15.31 17.49
N ILE A 71 9.36 14.72 16.34
CA ILE A 71 10.18 13.63 15.79
C ILE A 71 11.33 14.25 15.00
N ASP A 72 12.57 14.00 15.44
CA ASP A 72 13.75 14.28 14.63
C ASP A 72 13.89 13.23 13.51
N PHE A 73 13.19 13.46 12.40
CA PHE A 73 13.16 12.55 11.26
C PHE A 73 14.54 12.17 10.74
N LYS A 74 15.49 13.13 10.72
CA LYS A 74 16.85 12.89 10.21
C LYS A 74 17.59 11.91 11.11
N LYS A 75 17.47 12.08 12.43
CA LYS A 75 18.06 11.17 13.40
C LYS A 75 17.42 9.78 13.32
N GLU A 76 16.10 9.70 13.33
CA GLU A 76 15.39 8.41 13.34
C GLU A 76 15.61 7.61 12.05
N LEU A 77 15.56 8.26 10.87
CA LEU A 77 15.89 7.61 9.59
C LEU A 77 17.34 7.08 9.57
N ARG A 78 18.29 7.81 10.15
CA ARG A 78 19.69 7.37 10.24
C ARG A 78 19.85 6.19 11.20
N THR A 79 19.16 6.21 12.33
CA THR A 79 19.17 5.12 13.31
C THR A 79 18.63 3.84 12.67
N LEU A 80 17.44 3.90 12.09
CA LEU A 80 16.81 2.74 11.42
C LEU A 80 17.63 2.23 10.24
N ASN A 81 18.26 3.11 9.46
CA ASN A 81 19.13 2.68 8.35
C ASN A 81 20.39 1.95 8.86
N ARG A 82 20.97 2.38 9.98
CA ARG A 82 22.09 1.66 10.60
C ARG A 82 21.65 0.30 11.13
N GLU A 83 20.50 0.23 11.78
CA GLU A 83 19.91 -1.02 12.26
C GLU A 83 19.63 -2.00 11.12
N LEU A 84 19.07 -1.51 10.01
CA LEU A 84 18.86 -2.29 8.78
C LEU A 84 20.16 -2.91 8.26
N GLN A 85 21.24 -2.12 8.18
CA GLN A 85 22.53 -2.60 7.71
C GLN A 85 23.09 -3.72 8.61
N LEU A 86 22.95 -3.59 9.92
CA LEU A 86 23.35 -4.64 10.87
C LEU A 86 22.54 -5.92 10.64
N HIS A 87 21.23 -5.83 10.48
CA HIS A 87 20.40 -7.00 10.21
C HIS A 87 20.69 -7.68 8.87
N ILE A 88 21.09 -6.92 7.85
CA ILE A 88 21.54 -7.49 6.57
C ILE A 88 22.84 -8.27 6.73
N LEU A 89 23.80 -7.74 7.50
CA LEU A 89 25.04 -8.46 7.79
C LEU A 89 24.77 -9.74 8.59
N GLU A 90 23.96 -9.64 9.64
CA GLU A 90 23.55 -10.80 10.43
C GLU A 90 22.78 -11.84 9.59
N LEU A 91 21.99 -11.40 8.61
CA LEU A 91 21.34 -12.32 7.67
C LEU A 91 22.38 -13.07 6.83
N ALA A 92 23.41 -12.38 6.33
CA ALA A 92 24.47 -13.01 5.57
C ALA A 92 25.18 -14.09 6.40
N ASP A 93 25.49 -13.80 7.67
CA ASP A 93 26.10 -14.76 8.59
C ASP A 93 25.19 -15.96 8.86
N ILE A 94 23.89 -15.72 9.12
CA ILE A 94 22.90 -16.79 9.34
C ILE A 94 22.77 -17.68 8.11
N LEU A 95 22.80 -17.12 6.90
CA LEU A 95 22.71 -17.91 5.66
C LEU A 95 23.92 -18.82 5.45
N VAL A 96 25.09 -18.44 5.97
CA VAL A 96 26.31 -19.27 5.92
C VAL A 96 26.29 -20.34 7.02
N GLU A 97 26.01 -19.97 8.27
CA GLU A 97 26.11 -20.89 9.41
C GLU A 97 24.89 -21.79 9.58
N ARG A 98 23.68 -21.20 9.49
CA ARG A 98 22.40 -21.79 9.94
C ARG A 98 21.26 -21.32 9.03
N PRO A 99 21.25 -21.71 7.74
CA PRO A 99 20.33 -21.17 6.75
C PRO A 99 18.85 -21.40 7.08
N SER A 100 18.50 -22.43 7.88
CA SER A 100 17.12 -22.68 8.31
C SER A 100 16.55 -21.60 9.25
N GLN A 101 17.39 -20.74 9.83
CA GLN A 101 16.98 -19.72 10.81
C GLN A 101 16.79 -18.33 10.19
N TYR A 102 16.90 -18.19 8.86
CA TYR A 102 16.85 -16.89 8.17
C TYR A 102 15.53 -16.12 8.34
N ALA A 103 14.41 -16.85 8.50
CA ALA A 103 13.06 -16.29 8.45
C ALA A 103 12.84 -15.16 9.46
N ARG A 104 13.28 -15.36 10.71
CA ARG A 104 13.19 -14.34 11.77
C ARG A 104 13.92 -13.06 11.38
N ARG A 105 15.10 -13.19 10.77
CA ARG A 105 15.89 -12.03 10.37
C ARG A 105 15.23 -11.25 9.24
N VAL A 106 14.58 -11.95 8.31
CA VAL A 106 13.79 -11.32 7.24
C VAL A 106 12.57 -10.58 7.79
N GLU A 107 11.92 -11.12 8.82
CA GLU A 107 10.82 -10.44 9.52
C GLU A 107 11.29 -9.13 10.17
N ASP A 108 12.43 -9.15 10.87
CA ASP A 108 13.01 -7.95 11.47
C ASP A 108 13.37 -6.89 10.40
N ILE A 109 13.97 -7.31 9.29
CA ILE A 109 14.27 -6.44 8.14
C ILE A 109 12.98 -5.83 7.57
N SER A 110 11.93 -6.64 7.39
CA SER A 110 10.63 -6.17 6.90
C SER A 110 10.02 -5.12 7.84
N LEU A 111 10.14 -5.32 9.15
CA LEU A 111 9.68 -4.38 10.17
C LEU A 111 10.40 -3.04 10.07
N ILE A 112 11.73 -3.04 9.92
CA ILE A 112 12.52 -1.82 9.78
C ILE A 112 12.15 -1.08 8.49
N PHE A 113 11.97 -1.78 7.37
CA PHE A 113 11.53 -1.16 6.11
C PHE A 113 10.17 -0.49 6.24
N LYS A 114 9.18 -1.15 6.87
CA LYS A 114 7.86 -0.55 7.10
C LYS A 114 7.96 0.74 7.92
N ASN A 115 8.81 0.76 8.94
CA ASN A 115 9.06 1.95 9.77
C ASN A 115 9.75 3.08 8.99
N LEU A 116 10.78 2.77 8.20
CA LEU A 116 11.44 3.73 7.32
C LEU A 116 10.47 4.34 6.31
N HIS A 117 9.65 3.50 5.67
CA HIS A 117 8.62 3.95 4.73
C HIS A 117 7.60 4.86 5.41
N HIS A 118 7.17 4.54 6.63
CA HIS A 118 6.25 5.41 7.36
C HIS A 118 6.86 6.79 7.60
N LEU A 119 8.09 6.87 8.14
CA LEU A 119 8.75 8.16 8.39
C LEU A 119 8.92 8.99 7.12
N LEU A 120 9.32 8.35 6.01
CA LEU A 120 9.44 9.02 4.70
C LEU A 120 8.09 9.53 4.20
N ASN A 121 7.03 8.74 4.34
CA ASN A 121 5.69 9.15 3.92
C ASN A 121 5.17 10.33 4.77
N SER A 122 5.49 10.37 6.06
CA SER A 122 5.15 11.49 6.95
C SER A 122 5.82 12.80 6.54
N LEU A 123 6.98 12.73 5.87
CA LEU A 123 7.70 13.92 5.37
C LEU A 123 7.16 14.46 4.04
N ARG A 124 6.42 13.65 3.25
CA ARG A 124 5.96 14.07 1.91
C ARG A 124 5.23 15.42 1.86
N PRO A 125 4.32 15.76 2.81
CA PRO A 125 3.65 17.06 2.79
C PRO A 125 4.60 18.26 2.91
N HIS A 126 5.80 18.07 3.45
CA HIS A 126 6.78 19.12 3.68
C HIS A 126 7.77 19.31 2.51
N GLN A 127 7.74 18.45 1.48
CA GLN A 127 8.74 18.41 0.39
C GLN A 127 8.37 19.26 -0.85
N VAL A 128 7.68 20.39 -0.65
CA VAL A 128 7.25 21.27 -1.76
C VAL A 128 8.39 22.11 -2.30
#